data_AF-A0A6I9YT02-F1
#
_entry.id   AF-A0A6I9YT02-F1
#
_cell.length_a   1.000
_cell.length_b   1.000
_cell.length_c   1.000
_cell.angle_alpha   90.00
_cell.angle_beta   90.00
_cell.angle_gamma   90.00
#
_symmetry.space_group_name_H-M   'P 1'
#
loop_
_entity.id
_entity.type
_entity.pdbx_description
1 polymer ?
#
loop_
_entity_poly.entity_id
_entity_poly.type
_entity_poly.pdbx_seq_one_letter_code
_entity_poly.pdbx_strand_id
1 'polypeptide(L)'
;MAASETVDDCRSQLPPCSLTDDDLSTYPGLANLLTGLKKHVDPSGMSIALAKPLEEARKEMQMHRANWLKWEAMHRLLQEALLKPGADPTPQDRKFLETLEQQLLVVELKRMLDLHSSLPNARPSVLGLETRHLTEFQPARQNLEQMQKQLPAEVEKFLKAKCLDVLSYYRPESDNVGVAAQTIMLGALAESLATEKQHLKEARAQQEELVGYLEQQKAAYPQVLLRCLSLLKRLAREFRLGAQSEVDQVNAQYMEIKCSALLLKIRFEELKILSETYTPEIVNVHRMIRDKLKGDLSQEEQDLATSRK
;
A
#
# COMPACT_ATOMS: atom_id res chain seq x y z
N MET A 1 36.51 -0.96 -18.46
CA MET A 1 35.47 -0.09 -19.06
C MET A 1 34.23 -0.87 -19.50
N ALA A 2 34.31 -2.14 -19.93
CA ALA A 2 33.14 -2.94 -20.34
C ALA A 2 32.18 -3.41 -19.21
N ALA A 3 32.58 -3.30 -17.93
CA ALA A 3 31.77 -3.75 -16.80
C ALA A 3 30.78 -2.67 -16.28
N SER A 4 30.93 -1.42 -16.70
CA SER A 4 30.05 -0.32 -16.26
C SER A 4 28.79 -0.23 -17.11
N GLU A 5 28.88 -0.55 -18.40
CA GLU A 5 27.74 -0.49 -19.34
C GLU A 5 26.75 -1.64 -19.14
N THR A 6 27.20 -2.80 -18.63
CA THR A 6 26.33 -3.96 -18.38
C THR A 6 25.48 -3.84 -17.12
N VAL A 7 25.88 -2.96 -16.18
CA VAL A 7 25.24 -2.81 -14.87
C VAL A 7 24.10 -1.81 -14.91
N ASP A 8 24.25 -0.69 -15.63
CA ASP A 8 23.16 0.27 -15.85
C ASP A 8 22.00 -0.32 -16.68
N ASP A 9 22.31 -1.25 -17.59
CA ASP A 9 21.33 -1.93 -18.44
C ASP A 9 20.57 -3.06 -17.72
N CYS A 10 20.94 -3.37 -16.47
CA CYS A 10 20.20 -4.30 -15.59
C CYS A 10 19.24 -3.57 -14.64
N ARG A 11 19.51 -2.29 -14.31
CA ARG A 11 18.72 -1.48 -13.37
C ARG A 11 17.38 -1.02 -13.95
N SER A 12 17.34 -0.73 -15.25
CA SER A 12 16.19 -0.10 -15.90
C SER A 12 15.12 -1.09 -16.39
N GLN A 13 15.39 -2.39 -16.39
CA GLN A 13 14.57 -3.40 -17.09
C GLN A 13 14.02 -4.52 -16.18
N LEU A 14 14.31 -4.50 -14.87
CA LEU A 14 13.76 -5.48 -13.93
C LEU A 14 13.10 -4.75 -12.74
N PRO A 15 11.82 -4.33 -12.88
CA PRO A 15 11.13 -3.52 -11.88
C PRO A 15 10.97 -4.12 -10.47
N PRO A 16 10.99 -5.45 -10.22
CA PRO A 16 10.89 -5.94 -8.85
C PRO A 16 12.20 -5.84 -8.05
N CYS A 17 13.32 -5.45 -8.67
CA CYS A 17 14.64 -5.48 -8.05
C CYS A 17 15.26 -4.08 -7.97
N SER A 18 14.96 -3.32 -6.90
CA SER A 18 15.69 -2.10 -6.55
C SER A 18 17.10 -2.44 -6.04
N LEU A 19 17.98 -2.86 -6.95
CA LEU A 19 19.35 -3.30 -6.64
C LEU A 19 20.31 -2.10 -6.61
N THR A 20 21.14 -2.02 -5.56
CA THR A 20 22.25 -1.07 -5.48
C THR A 20 23.51 -1.66 -6.14
N ASP A 21 24.42 -0.82 -6.64
CA ASP A 21 25.68 -1.30 -7.28
C ASP A 21 26.55 -2.10 -6.30
N ASP A 22 26.42 -1.81 -5.01
CA ASP A 22 27.11 -2.49 -3.93
C ASP A 22 26.63 -3.95 -3.77
N ASP A 23 25.35 -4.24 -4.05
CA ASP A 23 24.78 -5.60 -3.98
C ASP A 23 25.28 -6.50 -5.12
N LEU A 24 25.47 -5.92 -6.31
CA LEU A 24 25.96 -6.64 -7.50
C LEU A 24 27.45 -6.94 -7.42
N SER A 25 28.23 -6.06 -6.78
CA SER A 25 29.66 -6.29 -6.54
C SER A 25 29.92 -7.33 -5.44
N THR A 26 29.03 -7.43 -4.45
CA THR A 26 29.15 -8.37 -3.34
C THR A 26 28.75 -9.80 -3.74
N TYR A 27 27.86 -9.97 -4.72
CA TYR A 27 27.35 -11.29 -5.13
C TYR A 27 27.41 -11.51 -6.66
N PRO A 28 28.56 -11.95 -7.22
CA PRO A 28 28.72 -12.16 -8.66
C PRO A 28 27.82 -13.28 -9.23
N GLY A 29 27.41 -14.24 -8.39
CA GLY A 29 26.44 -15.28 -8.79
C GLY A 29 25.04 -14.72 -9.05
N LEU A 30 24.64 -13.66 -8.34
CA LEU A 30 23.38 -12.96 -8.57
C LEU A 30 23.40 -12.24 -9.93
N ALA A 31 24.52 -11.58 -10.27
CA ALA A 31 24.69 -10.90 -11.55
C ALA A 31 24.59 -11.89 -12.75
N ASN A 32 25.18 -13.08 -12.62
CA ASN A 32 25.07 -14.12 -13.64
C ASN A 32 23.64 -14.67 -13.78
N LEU A 33 22.88 -14.74 -12.68
CA LEU A 33 21.48 -15.16 -12.69
C LEU A 33 20.58 -14.08 -13.31
N LEU A 34 20.79 -12.81 -12.98
CA LEU A 34 20.04 -11.69 -13.55
C LEU A 34 20.30 -11.53 -15.05
N THR A 35 21.54 -11.69 -15.50
CA THR A 35 21.87 -11.71 -16.94
C THR A 35 21.29 -12.93 -17.65
N GLY A 36 21.18 -14.07 -16.98
CA GLY A 36 20.43 -15.24 -17.47
C GLY A 36 18.93 -14.98 -17.59
N LEU A 37 18.32 -14.35 -16.58
CA LEU A 37 16.90 -13.99 -16.56
C LEU A 37 16.54 -12.91 -17.59
N LYS A 38 17.44 -11.97 -17.88
CA LYS A 38 17.26 -10.95 -18.93
C LYS A 38 16.97 -11.57 -20.30
N LYS A 39 17.48 -12.77 -20.58
CA LYS A 39 17.20 -13.48 -21.85
C LYS A 39 15.77 -14.00 -21.95
N HIS A 40 15.05 -14.05 -20.83
CA HIS A 40 13.73 -14.64 -20.72
C HIS A 40 12.66 -13.66 -20.23
N VAL A 41 13.04 -12.46 -19.76
CA VAL A 41 12.14 -11.50 -19.11
C VAL A 41 12.23 -10.14 -19.78
N ASP A 42 11.08 -9.57 -20.14
CA ASP A 42 10.90 -8.23 -20.71
C ASP A 42 11.04 -7.12 -19.64
N PRO A 43 11.24 -5.84 -20.03
CA PRO A 43 11.34 -4.69 -19.12
C PRO A 43 10.16 -4.50 -18.15
N SER A 44 9.04 -5.17 -18.41
CA SER A 44 7.84 -5.21 -17.57
C SER A 44 7.86 -6.31 -16.49
N GLY A 45 8.90 -7.15 -16.45
CA GLY A 45 9.00 -8.30 -15.54
C GLY A 45 8.25 -9.55 -16.02
N MET A 46 7.71 -9.56 -17.25
CA MET A 46 7.03 -10.73 -17.82
C MET A 46 7.95 -11.60 -18.67
N SER A 47 7.68 -12.91 -18.73
CA SER A 47 8.39 -13.81 -19.64
C SER A 47 8.16 -13.39 -21.10
N ILE A 48 9.22 -13.29 -21.90
CA ILE A 48 9.15 -12.92 -23.33
C ILE A 48 8.24 -13.88 -24.11
N ALA A 49 8.21 -15.16 -23.69
CA ALA A 49 7.36 -16.18 -24.29
C ALA A 49 5.86 -15.97 -23.97
N LEU A 50 5.54 -15.32 -22.84
CA LEU A 50 4.19 -15.01 -22.41
C LEU A 50 3.75 -13.59 -22.80
N ALA A 51 4.68 -12.64 -22.94
CA ALA A 51 4.37 -11.26 -23.27
C ALA A 51 3.68 -11.15 -24.63
N LYS A 52 4.20 -11.83 -25.66
CA LYS A 52 3.61 -11.85 -27.01
C LYS A 52 2.16 -12.36 -27.05
N PRO A 53 1.84 -13.57 -26.55
CA PRO A 53 0.46 -14.06 -26.57
C PRO A 53 -0.47 -13.22 -25.67
N LEU A 54 0.04 -12.59 -24.60
CA LEU A 54 -0.78 -11.72 -23.75
C LEU A 54 -1.09 -10.39 -24.45
N GLU A 55 -0.14 -9.82 -25.19
CA GLU A 55 -0.41 -8.65 -26.05
C GLU A 55 -1.41 -8.96 -27.16
N GLU A 56 -1.28 -10.13 -27.81
CA GLU A 56 -2.22 -10.61 -28.82
C GLU A 56 -3.63 -10.78 -28.20
N ALA A 57 -3.74 -11.47 -27.07
CA ALA A 57 -5.00 -11.64 -26.35
C ALA A 57 -5.59 -10.29 -25.90
N ARG A 58 -4.76 -9.31 -25.51
CA ARG A 58 -5.22 -7.95 -25.18
C ARG A 58 -5.78 -7.23 -26.41
N LYS A 59 -5.10 -7.33 -27.55
CA LYS A 59 -5.60 -6.77 -28.82
C LYS A 59 -6.90 -7.43 -29.23
N GLU A 60 -7.00 -8.75 -29.16
CA GLU A 60 -8.23 -9.50 -29.42
C GLU A 60 -9.35 -9.08 -28.48
N MET A 61 -9.09 -8.99 -27.17
CA MET A 61 -10.06 -8.53 -26.18
C MET A 61 -10.53 -7.10 -26.47
N GLN A 62 -9.63 -6.20 -26.84
CA GLN A 62 -9.99 -4.82 -27.23
C GLN A 62 -10.86 -4.82 -28.50
N MET A 63 -10.55 -5.66 -29.49
CA MET A 63 -11.34 -5.82 -30.71
C MET A 63 -12.72 -6.40 -30.41
N HIS A 64 -12.82 -7.45 -29.59
CA HIS A 64 -14.09 -8.03 -29.16
C HIS A 64 -14.91 -7.03 -28.36
N ARG A 65 -14.30 -6.27 -27.46
CA ARG A 65 -14.98 -5.19 -26.71
C ARG A 65 -15.49 -4.11 -27.64
N ALA A 66 -14.68 -3.65 -28.60
CA ALA A 66 -15.10 -2.64 -29.57
C ALA A 66 -16.27 -3.14 -30.43
N ASN A 67 -16.21 -4.39 -30.89
CA ASN A 67 -17.29 -5.01 -31.66
C ASN A 67 -18.55 -5.19 -30.81
N TRP A 68 -18.43 -5.63 -29.56
CA TRP A 68 -19.54 -5.74 -28.64
C TRP A 68 -20.19 -4.38 -28.37
N LEU A 69 -19.39 -3.34 -28.09
CA LEU A 69 -19.90 -1.98 -27.87
C LEU A 69 -20.62 -1.43 -29.10
N LYS A 70 -20.15 -1.73 -30.32
CA LYS A 70 -20.85 -1.37 -31.56
C LYS A 70 -22.24 -2.00 -31.60
N TRP A 71 -22.34 -3.29 -31.35
CA TRP A 71 -23.63 -4.01 -31.38
C TRP A 71 -24.55 -3.62 -30.22
N GLU A 72 -24.01 -3.40 -29.03
CA GLU A 72 -24.76 -2.93 -27.88
C GLU A 72 -25.31 -1.53 -28.13
N ALA A 73 -24.50 -0.61 -28.67
CA ALA A 73 -24.95 0.73 -29.04
C ALA A 73 -26.08 0.68 -30.07
N MET A 74 -25.95 -0.15 -31.12
CA MET A 74 -27.03 -0.34 -32.10
C MET A 74 -28.30 -0.88 -31.46
N HIS A 75 -28.20 -1.88 -30.57
CA HIS A 75 -29.35 -2.45 -29.89
C HIS A 75 -30.03 -1.44 -28.97
N ARG A 76 -29.28 -0.69 -28.17
CA ARG A 76 -29.84 0.37 -27.32
C ARG A 76 -30.50 1.48 -28.12
N LEU A 77 -29.92 1.88 -29.25
CA LEU A 77 -30.55 2.87 -30.13
C LEU A 77 -31.90 2.40 -30.67
N LEU A 78 -32.00 1.13 -31.07
CA LEU A 78 -33.28 0.54 -31.50
C LEU A 78 -34.29 0.47 -30.36
N GLN A 79 -33.87 0.08 -29.15
CA GLN A 79 -34.74 0.08 -27.97
C GLN A 79 -35.21 1.49 -27.58
N GLU A 80 -34.32 2.48 -27.61
CA GLU A 80 -34.67 3.87 -27.33
C GLU A 80 -35.64 4.45 -28.38
N ALA A 81 -35.48 4.08 -29.65
CA ALA A 81 -36.39 4.45 -30.72
C ALA A 81 -37.80 3.85 -30.53
N LEU A 82 -37.90 2.62 -30.01
CA LEU A 82 -39.16 1.99 -29.65
C LEU A 82 -39.83 2.65 -28.44
N LEU A 83 -39.05 3.10 -27.46
CA LEU A 83 -39.56 3.75 -26.24
C LEU A 83 -39.98 5.21 -26.46
N LYS A 84 -39.35 5.91 -27.41
CA LYS A 84 -39.66 7.30 -27.77
C LYS A 84 -40.06 7.39 -29.24
N PRO A 85 -41.25 6.90 -29.63
CA PRO A 85 -41.79 7.25 -30.93
C PRO A 85 -41.92 8.78 -30.98
N GLY A 86 -41.39 9.41 -32.03
CA GLY A 86 -41.37 10.88 -32.18
C GLY A 86 -42.76 11.50 -32.00
N ALA A 87 -42.81 12.81 -31.71
CA ALA A 87 -44.01 13.51 -31.25
C ALA A 87 -45.26 13.40 -32.15
N ASP A 88 -45.14 12.94 -33.39
CA ASP A 88 -46.25 12.44 -34.22
C ASP A 88 -45.71 11.47 -35.29
N PRO A 89 -45.70 10.14 -35.07
CA PRO A 89 -45.17 9.21 -36.06
C PRO A 89 -46.17 9.03 -37.19
N THR A 90 -45.69 9.11 -38.43
CA THR A 90 -46.52 8.84 -39.60
C THR A 90 -47.06 7.40 -39.54
N PRO A 91 -48.22 7.09 -40.14
CA PRO A 91 -48.78 5.74 -40.08
C PRO A 91 -47.88 4.66 -40.71
N GLN A 92 -46.88 5.05 -41.52
CA GLN A 92 -45.85 4.14 -42.05
C GLN A 92 -44.77 3.87 -40.99
N ASP A 93 -44.34 4.90 -40.25
CA ASP A 93 -43.37 4.76 -39.16
C ASP A 93 -43.94 3.92 -38.01
N ARG A 94 -45.24 4.04 -37.72
CA ARG A 94 -45.92 3.20 -36.71
C ARG A 94 -45.87 1.73 -37.10
N LYS A 95 -46.23 1.40 -38.34
CA LYS A 95 -46.19 0.02 -38.86
C LYS A 95 -44.76 -0.54 -38.88
N PHE A 96 -43.78 0.29 -39.18
CA PHE A 96 -42.36 -0.07 -39.13
C PHE A 96 -41.89 -0.38 -37.70
N LEU A 97 -42.20 0.49 -36.72
CA LEU A 97 -41.84 0.28 -35.32
C LEU A 97 -42.52 -0.96 -34.73
N GLU A 98 -43.81 -1.17 -35.03
CA GLU A 98 -44.57 -2.36 -34.61
C GLU A 98 -43.96 -3.66 -35.19
N THR A 99 -43.57 -3.65 -36.47
CA THR A 99 -42.92 -4.82 -37.07
C THR A 99 -41.50 -5.05 -36.57
N LEU A 100 -40.76 -3.99 -36.24
CA LEU A 100 -39.45 -4.06 -35.60
C LEU A 100 -39.56 -4.66 -34.18
N GLU A 101 -40.52 -4.19 -33.38
CA GLU A 101 -40.77 -4.69 -32.02
C GLU A 101 -41.12 -6.18 -32.05
N GLN A 102 -42.04 -6.58 -32.93
CA GLN A 102 -42.39 -7.99 -33.11
C GLN A 102 -41.18 -8.86 -33.52
N GLN A 103 -40.29 -8.35 -34.38
CA GLN A 103 -39.07 -9.07 -34.74
C GLN A 103 -38.08 -9.19 -33.58
N LEU A 104 -37.86 -8.12 -32.82
CA LEU A 104 -36.95 -8.16 -31.67
C LEU A 104 -37.45 -9.12 -30.59
N LEU A 105 -38.75 -9.08 -30.27
CA LEU A 105 -39.36 -10.02 -29.32
C LEU A 105 -39.25 -11.46 -29.80
N VAL A 106 -39.50 -11.75 -31.08
CA VAL A 106 -39.34 -13.10 -31.64
C VAL A 106 -37.89 -13.57 -31.57
N VAL A 107 -36.91 -12.69 -31.80
CA VAL A 107 -35.48 -13.01 -31.70
C VAL A 107 -35.05 -13.24 -30.25
N GLU A 108 -35.54 -12.44 -29.30
CA GLU A 108 -35.29 -12.64 -27.87
C GLU A 108 -35.88 -13.97 -27.38
N LEU A 109 -37.12 -14.28 -27.80
CA LEU A 109 -37.77 -15.56 -27.50
C LEU A 109 -37.00 -16.74 -28.10
N LYS A 110 -36.51 -16.62 -29.35
CA LYS A 110 -35.64 -17.65 -29.96
C LYS A 110 -34.35 -17.83 -29.16
N ARG A 111 -33.67 -16.74 -28.80
CA ARG A 111 -32.43 -16.79 -28.01
C ARG A 111 -32.64 -17.46 -26.65
N MET A 112 -33.74 -17.13 -25.96
CA MET A 112 -34.10 -17.76 -24.70
C MET A 112 -34.35 -19.27 -24.87
N LEU A 113 -35.07 -19.68 -25.92
CA LEU A 113 -35.30 -21.10 -26.23
C LEU A 113 -34.00 -21.84 -26.60
N ASP A 114 -33.11 -21.21 -27.37
CA ASP A 114 -31.83 -21.81 -27.79
C ASP A 114 -30.86 -22.00 -26.61
N LEU A 115 -30.83 -21.05 -25.66
CA LEU A 115 -30.06 -21.15 -24.41
C LEU A 115 -30.48 -22.34 -23.53
N HIS A 116 -31.74 -22.75 -23.58
CA HIS A 116 -32.23 -23.92 -22.85
C HIS A 116 -31.92 -25.24 -23.57
N SER A 117 -31.67 -25.20 -24.88
CA SER A 117 -31.34 -26.39 -25.68
C SER A 117 -29.87 -26.81 -25.61
N SER A 118 -28.96 -25.91 -25.22
CA SER A 118 -27.52 -26.15 -25.21
C SER A 118 -27.00 -26.92 -23.97
N LEU A 119 -27.86 -27.28 -23.01
CA LEU A 119 -27.48 -28.13 -21.89
C LEU A 119 -27.64 -29.62 -22.29
N PRO A 120 -26.62 -30.47 -22.10
CA PRO A 120 -26.63 -31.87 -22.57
C PRO A 120 -27.67 -32.79 -21.90
N ASN A 121 -28.49 -32.28 -20.99
CA ASN A 121 -29.59 -32.99 -20.29
C ASN A 121 -30.86 -32.12 -20.18
N ALA A 122 -31.14 -31.26 -21.16
CA ALA A 122 -32.31 -30.40 -21.13
C ALA A 122 -33.61 -31.20 -21.34
N ARG A 123 -34.45 -31.24 -20.30
CA ARG A 123 -35.88 -31.56 -20.46
C ARG A 123 -36.48 -30.57 -21.47
N PRO A 124 -37.48 -30.97 -22.28
CA PRO A 124 -38.16 -30.04 -23.18
C PRO A 124 -38.63 -28.82 -22.37
N SER A 125 -38.49 -27.62 -22.94
CA SER A 125 -38.92 -26.35 -22.34
C SER A 125 -40.25 -26.54 -21.61
N VAL A 126 -40.39 -25.95 -20.41
CA VAL A 126 -41.49 -26.16 -19.43
C VAL A 126 -42.91 -26.05 -20.02
N LEU A 127 -43.07 -25.53 -21.25
CA LEU A 127 -44.32 -25.36 -21.99
C LEU A 127 -44.37 -26.06 -23.38
N GLY A 128 -43.39 -26.90 -23.74
CA GLY A 128 -43.35 -27.57 -25.05
C GLY A 128 -43.19 -26.61 -26.25
N LEU A 129 -42.77 -25.37 -25.99
CA LEU A 129 -42.55 -24.36 -27.02
C LEU A 129 -41.25 -24.66 -27.78
N GLU A 130 -41.39 -24.98 -29.05
CA GLU A 130 -40.27 -25.18 -29.98
C GLU A 130 -40.15 -23.96 -30.92
N THR A 131 -38.98 -23.78 -31.52
CA THR A 131 -38.67 -22.68 -32.45
C THR A 131 -39.61 -22.63 -33.66
N ARG A 132 -40.27 -23.76 -34.00
CA ARG A 132 -41.32 -23.88 -35.01
C ARG A 132 -42.65 -23.20 -34.66
N HIS A 133 -42.94 -22.91 -33.39
CA HIS A 133 -44.14 -22.18 -32.99
C HIS A 133 -43.95 -20.65 -33.10
N LEU A 134 -42.70 -20.18 -33.18
CA LEU A 134 -42.38 -18.76 -33.34
C LEU A 134 -42.46 -18.27 -34.79
N THR A 135 -42.61 -19.17 -35.77
CA THR A 135 -42.85 -18.77 -37.18
C THR A 135 -44.24 -18.19 -37.40
N GLU A 136 -45.21 -18.49 -36.53
CA GLU A 136 -46.57 -17.92 -36.60
C GLU A 136 -46.62 -16.46 -36.16
N PHE A 137 -45.70 -16.04 -35.28
CA PHE A 137 -45.56 -14.65 -34.81
C PHE A 137 -44.66 -13.79 -35.71
N GLN A 138 -44.18 -14.32 -36.84
CA GLN A 138 -43.41 -13.52 -37.79
C GLN A 138 -44.34 -12.60 -38.59
N PRO A 139 -44.13 -11.27 -38.57
CA PRO A 139 -44.77 -10.34 -39.50
C PRO A 139 -44.65 -10.79 -40.96
N ALA A 140 -45.62 -10.35 -41.77
CA ALA A 140 -45.69 -10.68 -43.18
C ALA A 140 -44.35 -10.42 -43.89
N ARG A 141 -43.89 -11.37 -44.72
CA ARG A 141 -42.60 -11.29 -45.43
C ARG A 141 -42.39 -9.97 -46.20
N GLN A 142 -43.46 -9.42 -46.75
CA GLN A 142 -43.44 -8.12 -47.45
C GLN A 142 -43.09 -6.96 -46.51
N ASN A 143 -43.62 -6.97 -45.28
CA ASN A 143 -43.32 -5.96 -44.27
C ASN A 143 -41.90 -6.12 -43.72
N LEU A 144 -41.40 -7.36 -43.63
CA LEU A 144 -40.01 -7.65 -43.26
C LEU A 144 -39.00 -7.11 -44.27
N GLU A 145 -39.25 -7.32 -45.56
CA GLU A 145 -38.37 -6.81 -46.62
C GLU A 145 -38.41 -5.28 -46.71
N GLN A 146 -39.56 -4.66 -46.48
CA GLN A 146 -39.70 -3.20 -46.41
C GLN A 146 -39.01 -2.63 -45.18
N MET A 147 -39.17 -3.26 -44.01
CA MET A 147 -38.49 -2.89 -42.77
C MET A 147 -36.97 -3.03 -42.93
N GLN A 148 -36.45 -4.12 -43.50
CA GLN A 148 -35.02 -4.30 -43.74
C GLN A 148 -34.43 -3.23 -44.66
N LYS A 149 -35.19 -2.76 -45.64
CA LYS A 149 -34.77 -1.67 -46.53
C LYS A 149 -34.81 -0.30 -45.85
N GLN A 150 -35.74 -0.07 -44.93
CA GLN A 150 -35.90 1.20 -44.21
C GLN A 150 -35.01 1.32 -42.95
N LEU A 151 -34.67 0.19 -42.34
CA LEU A 151 -33.84 0.11 -41.12
C LEU A 151 -32.53 0.89 -41.18
N PRO A 152 -31.68 0.76 -42.23
CA PRO A 152 -30.41 1.52 -42.27
C PRO A 152 -30.65 3.04 -42.30
N ALA A 153 -31.66 3.50 -43.05
CA ALA A 153 -31.97 4.92 -43.15
C ALA A 153 -32.49 5.49 -41.82
N GLU A 154 -33.33 4.75 -41.10
CA GLU A 154 -33.83 5.16 -39.78
C GLU A 154 -32.72 5.12 -38.71
N VAL A 155 -31.88 4.08 -38.69
CA VAL A 155 -30.73 4.01 -37.78
C VAL A 155 -29.76 5.17 -38.01
N GLU A 156 -29.50 5.55 -39.26
CA GLU A 156 -28.70 6.74 -39.58
C GLU A 156 -29.34 8.03 -39.06
N LYS A 157 -30.67 8.18 -39.16
CA LYS A 157 -31.37 9.35 -38.61
C LYS A 157 -31.25 9.40 -37.08
N PHE A 158 -31.50 8.30 -36.39
CA PHE A 158 -31.37 8.22 -34.93
C PHE A 158 -29.94 8.48 -34.47
N LEU A 159 -28.95 7.90 -35.15
CA LEU A 159 -27.54 8.16 -34.87
C LEU A 159 -27.19 9.64 -35.05
N LYS A 160 -27.63 10.27 -36.14
CA LYS A 160 -27.42 11.70 -36.37
C LYS A 160 -28.05 12.54 -35.27
N ALA A 161 -29.30 12.26 -34.89
CA ALA A 161 -29.96 12.97 -33.79
C ALA A 161 -29.18 12.88 -32.48
N LYS A 162 -28.71 11.69 -32.11
CA LYS A 162 -27.91 11.48 -30.88
C LYS A 162 -26.56 12.16 -30.94
N CYS A 163 -25.89 12.14 -32.10
CA CYS A 163 -24.67 12.90 -32.30
C CYS A 163 -24.92 14.41 -32.08
N LEU A 164 -26.04 14.94 -32.59
CA LEU A 164 -26.43 16.33 -32.36
C LEU A 164 -26.76 16.60 -30.88
N ASP A 165 -27.44 15.70 -30.18
CA ASP A 165 -27.68 15.82 -28.73
C ASP A 165 -26.37 15.87 -27.93
N VAL A 166 -25.38 15.05 -28.31
CA VAL A 166 -24.05 15.07 -27.71
C VAL A 166 -23.35 16.39 -28.02
N LEU A 167 -23.45 16.87 -29.26
CA LEU A 167 -22.89 18.15 -29.68
C LEU A 167 -23.48 19.31 -28.86
N SER A 168 -24.80 19.36 -28.68
CA SER A 168 -25.49 20.43 -27.95
C SER A 168 -25.12 20.45 -26.47
N TYR A 169 -24.90 19.28 -25.85
CA TYR A 169 -24.42 19.18 -24.47
C TYR A 169 -23.03 19.81 -24.27
N TYR A 170 -22.10 19.55 -25.19
CA TYR A 170 -20.72 20.07 -25.08
C TYR A 170 -20.58 21.49 -25.65
N ARG A 171 -21.39 21.86 -26.65
CA ARG A 171 -21.40 23.17 -27.30
C ARG A 171 -22.85 23.61 -27.57
N PRO A 172 -23.51 24.30 -26.62
CA PRO A 172 -24.89 24.77 -26.81
C PRO A 172 -25.03 25.80 -27.94
N GLU A 173 -23.94 26.44 -28.35
CA GLU A 173 -23.88 27.37 -29.48
C GLU A 173 -24.15 26.70 -30.84
N SER A 174 -24.07 25.36 -30.89
CA SER A 174 -24.20 24.58 -32.13
C SER A 174 -25.63 24.42 -32.64
N ASP A 175 -26.64 24.66 -31.80
CA ASP A 175 -28.06 24.49 -32.15
C ASP A 175 -28.55 25.52 -33.19
N ASN A 176 -27.89 26.68 -33.25
CA ASN A 176 -28.24 27.77 -34.18
C ASN A 176 -27.55 27.65 -35.56
N VAL A 177 -26.68 26.65 -35.72
CA VAL A 177 -25.79 26.53 -36.88
C VAL A 177 -26.31 25.48 -37.84
N GLY A 178 -26.19 25.71 -39.15
CA GLY A 178 -26.65 24.76 -40.18
C GLY A 178 -25.98 23.38 -40.08
N VAL A 179 -26.69 22.33 -40.54
CA VAL A 179 -26.30 20.91 -40.45
C VAL A 179 -24.86 20.63 -40.93
N ALA A 180 -24.39 21.31 -41.97
CA ALA A 180 -23.03 21.14 -42.49
C ALA A 180 -21.96 21.63 -41.50
N ALA A 181 -22.21 22.74 -40.81
CA ALA A 181 -21.28 23.23 -39.79
C ALA A 181 -21.42 22.44 -38.48
N GLN A 182 -22.59 21.90 -38.14
CA GLN A 182 -22.74 20.91 -37.06
C GLN A 182 -21.90 19.64 -37.31
N THR A 183 -21.85 19.14 -38.55
CA THR A 183 -20.99 17.99 -38.89
C THR A 183 -19.49 18.28 -38.77
N ILE A 184 -19.06 19.50 -39.10
CA ILE A 184 -17.67 19.93 -38.91
C ILE A 184 -17.36 20.05 -37.40
N MET A 185 -18.28 20.64 -36.62
CA MET A 185 -18.14 20.77 -35.17
C MET A 185 -18.13 19.41 -34.46
N LEU A 186 -18.87 18.42 -34.97
CA LEU A 186 -18.85 17.04 -34.50
C LEU A 186 -17.48 16.38 -34.71
N GLY A 187 -16.88 16.57 -35.90
CA GLY A 187 -15.52 16.13 -36.18
C GLY A 187 -14.51 16.75 -35.22
N ALA A 188 -14.55 18.07 -35.06
CA ALA A 188 -13.70 18.80 -34.12
C ALA A 188 -13.95 18.42 -32.64
N LEU A 189 -15.17 18.03 -32.29
CA LEU A 189 -15.51 17.56 -30.94
C LEU A 189 -14.83 16.23 -30.63
N ALA A 190 -14.80 15.30 -31.57
CA ALA A 190 -14.08 14.04 -31.41
C ALA A 190 -12.57 14.26 -31.17
N GLU A 191 -11.96 15.20 -31.90
CA GLU A 191 -10.56 15.59 -31.70
C GLU A 191 -10.36 16.24 -30.32
N SER A 192 -11.22 17.18 -29.92
CA SER A 192 -11.11 17.84 -28.61
C SER A 192 -11.30 16.86 -27.43
N LEU A 193 -12.21 15.89 -27.55
CA LEU A 193 -12.40 14.83 -26.55
C LEU A 193 -11.20 13.89 -26.49
N ALA A 194 -10.55 13.62 -27.62
CA ALA A 194 -9.32 12.84 -27.65
C ALA A 194 -8.18 13.58 -26.93
N THR A 195 -8.05 14.89 -27.13
CA THR A 195 -7.05 15.71 -26.42
C THR A 195 -7.34 15.80 -24.93
N GLU A 196 -8.59 16.03 -24.51
CA GLU A 196 -9.00 16.04 -23.09
C GLU A 196 -8.75 14.69 -22.42
N LYS A 197 -9.09 13.60 -23.09
CA LYS A 197 -8.81 12.24 -22.59
C LYS A 197 -7.31 12.00 -22.42
N GLN A 198 -6.49 12.55 -23.32
CA GLN A 198 -5.04 12.43 -23.22
C GLN A 198 -4.49 13.26 -22.06
N HIS A 199 -4.93 14.51 -21.91
CA HIS A 199 -4.58 15.35 -20.75
C HIS A 199 -4.99 14.71 -19.42
N LEU A 200 -6.17 14.09 -19.35
CA LEU A 200 -6.61 13.37 -18.15
C LEU A 200 -5.72 12.17 -17.82
N LYS A 201 -5.20 11.45 -18.83
CA LYS A 201 -4.26 10.35 -18.59
C LYS A 201 -2.92 10.86 -18.08
N GLU A 202 -2.41 11.94 -18.67
CA GLU A 202 -1.16 12.58 -18.25
C GLU A 202 -1.26 13.11 -16.82
N ALA A 203 -2.36 13.79 -16.48
CA ALA A 203 -2.62 14.27 -15.12
C ALA A 203 -2.72 13.12 -14.12
N ARG A 204 -3.33 11.98 -14.49
CA ARG A 204 -3.37 10.78 -13.63
C ARG A 204 -1.99 10.17 -13.43
N ALA A 205 -1.17 10.09 -14.49
CA ALA A 205 0.20 9.60 -14.36
C ALA A 205 1.03 10.49 -13.43
N GLN A 206 0.93 11.82 -13.58
CA GLN A 206 1.57 12.78 -12.68
C GLN A 206 1.08 12.63 -11.24
N GLN A 207 -0.22 12.39 -11.04
CA GLN A 207 -0.78 12.14 -9.71
C GLN A 207 -0.20 10.87 -9.09
N GLU A 208 -0.10 9.78 -9.85
CA GLU A 208 0.51 8.52 -9.39
C GLU A 208 1.99 8.71 -8.99
N GLU A 209 2.76 9.46 -9.78
CA GLU A 209 4.15 9.81 -9.45
C GLU A 209 4.25 10.63 -8.16
N LEU A 210 3.44 11.68 -8.01
CA LEU A 210 3.41 12.52 -6.81
C LEU A 210 3.02 11.73 -5.56
N VAL A 211 2.06 10.81 -5.67
CA VAL A 211 1.70 9.89 -4.59
C VAL A 211 2.88 8.98 -4.24
N GLY A 212 3.59 8.45 -5.23
CA GLY A 212 4.81 7.67 -5.01
C GLY A 212 5.90 8.43 -4.25
N TYR A 213 6.18 9.69 -4.63
CA TYR A 213 7.13 10.55 -3.89
C TYR A 213 6.69 10.82 -2.46
N LEU A 214 5.40 11.05 -2.25
CA LEU A 214 4.82 11.29 -0.94
C LEU A 214 4.96 10.05 -0.04
N GLU A 215 4.71 8.85 -0.56
CA GLU A 215 4.89 7.59 0.15
C GLU A 215 6.36 7.35 0.53
N GLN A 216 7.30 7.61 -0.37
CA GLN A 216 8.74 7.54 -0.07
C GLN A 216 9.13 8.50 1.06
N GLN A 217 8.64 9.74 1.03
CA GLN A 217 8.89 10.70 2.11
C GLN A 217 8.28 10.24 3.43
N LYS A 218 7.03 9.76 3.42
CA LYS A 218 6.35 9.20 4.60
C LYS A 218 7.12 8.02 5.20
N ALA A 219 7.79 7.21 4.39
CA ALA A 219 8.63 6.12 4.87
C ALA A 219 9.97 6.61 5.44
N ALA A 220 10.56 7.66 4.86
CA ALA A 220 11.86 8.20 5.28
C ALA A 220 11.81 9.00 6.60
N TYR A 221 10.80 9.87 6.78
CA TYR A 221 10.66 10.71 7.99
C TYR A 221 10.72 9.93 9.32
N PRO A 222 9.98 8.81 9.53
CA PRO A 222 10.05 8.07 10.78
C PRO A 222 11.43 7.44 11.00
N GLN A 223 12.14 7.03 9.95
CA GLN A 223 13.50 6.50 10.09
C GLN A 223 14.48 7.57 10.59
N VAL A 224 14.39 8.79 10.05
CA VAL A 224 15.19 9.93 10.51
C VAL A 224 14.86 10.27 11.96
N LEU A 225 13.57 10.34 12.31
CA LEU A 225 13.12 10.60 13.68
C LEU A 225 13.62 9.53 14.67
N LEU A 226 13.56 8.26 14.31
CA LEU A 226 14.09 7.16 15.13
C LEU A 226 15.60 7.27 15.31
N ARG A 227 16.34 7.69 14.27
CA ARG A 227 17.78 7.93 14.35
C ARG A 227 18.11 9.13 15.26
N CYS A 228 17.35 10.22 15.18
CA CYS A 228 17.51 11.34 16.11
C CYS A 228 17.23 10.91 17.56
N LEU A 229 16.18 10.12 17.78
CA LEU A 229 15.79 9.61 19.09
C LEU A 229 16.87 8.67 19.66
N SER A 230 17.45 7.80 18.85
CA SER A 230 18.53 6.91 19.29
C SER A 230 19.79 7.69 19.67
N LEU A 231 20.14 8.73 18.91
CA LEU A 231 21.24 9.65 19.26
C LEU A 231 20.98 10.38 20.58
N LEU A 232 19.77 10.92 20.78
CA LEU A 232 19.37 11.58 22.03
C LEU A 232 19.43 10.63 23.23
N LYS A 233 18.94 9.39 23.07
CA LYS A 233 19.04 8.36 24.11
C LYS A 233 20.48 8.03 24.46
N ARG A 234 21.36 7.91 23.46
CA ARG A 234 22.78 7.66 23.66
C ARG A 234 23.44 8.83 24.41
N LEU A 235 23.18 10.06 23.97
CA LEU A 235 23.71 11.25 24.64
C LEU A 235 23.26 11.36 26.10
N ALA A 236 21.99 11.10 26.39
CA ALA A 236 21.48 11.12 27.77
C ALA A 236 22.10 10.02 28.65
N ARG A 237 22.28 8.81 28.11
CA ARG A 237 22.88 7.69 28.85
C ARG A 237 24.36 7.91 29.11
N GLU A 238 25.12 8.22 28.07
CA GLU A 238 26.58 8.34 28.17
C GLU A 238 26.98 9.61 28.93
N PHE A 239 26.44 10.77 28.56
CA PHE A 239 26.96 12.05 29.07
C PHE A 239 26.25 12.55 30.32
N ARG A 240 24.99 12.21 30.55
CA ARG A 240 24.29 12.63 31.80
C ARG A 240 24.37 11.55 32.86
N LEU A 241 23.91 10.34 32.56
CA LEU A 241 23.87 9.28 33.56
C LEU A 241 25.26 8.69 33.83
N GLY A 242 26.07 8.47 32.80
CA GLY A 242 27.44 7.98 32.93
C GLY A 242 28.32 8.92 33.76
N ALA A 243 28.44 10.19 33.32
CA ALA A 243 29.24 11.18 34.03
C ALA A 243 28.76 11.43 35.47
N GLN A 244 27.44 11.44 35.72
CA GLN A 244 26.91 11.58 37.08
C GLN A 244 27.30 10.38 37.94
N SER A 245 27.20 9.15 37.42
CA SER A 245 27.60 7.94 38.14
C SER A 245 29.10 7.96 38.51
N GLU A 246 29.96 8.45 37.61
CA GLU A 246 31.39 8.58 37.88
C GLU A 246 31.66 9.60 39.00
N VAL A 247 30.99 10.76 38.95
CA VAL A 247 31.08 11.78 40.01
C VAL A 247 30.57 11.24 41.35
N ASP A 248 29.44 10.53 41.34
CA ASP A 248 28.86 9.93 42.54
C ASP A 248 29.79 8.86 43.13
N GLN A 249 30.46 8.06 42.28
CA GLN A 249 31.44 7.07 42.70
C GLN A 249 32.65 7.71 43.39
N VAL A 250 33.21 8.78 42.81
CA VAL A 250 34.35 9.50 43.40
C VAL A 250 33.94 10.17 44.72
N ASN A 251 32.75 10.77 44.78
CA ASN A 251 32.23 11.37 46.00
C ASN A 251 32.03 10.35 47.12
N ALA A 252 31.49 9.17 46.80
CA ALA A 252 31.31 8.09 47.77
C ALA A 252 32.67 7.64 48.35
N GLN A 253 33.67 7.41 47.49
CA GLN A 253 35.02 7.04 47.91
C GLN A 253 35.67 8.14 48.77
N TYR A 254 35.54 9.41 48.37
CA TYR A 254 36.03 10.53 49.16
C TYR A 254 35.41 10.56 50.56
N MET A 255 34.08 10.36 50.66
CA MET A 255 33.38 10.34 51.94
C MET A 255 33.78 9.13 52.78
N GLU A 256 34.00 7.96 52.19
CA GLU A 256 34.50 6.77 52.89
C GLU A 256 35.90 7.02 53.49
N ILE A 257 36.82 7.59 52.71
CA ILE A 257 38.16 7.97 53.18
C ILE A 257 38.06 9.03 54.29
N LYS A 258 37.18 10.02 54.13
CA LYS A 258 36.96 11.04 55.16
C LYS A 258 36.39 10.46 56.46
N CYS A 259 35.45 9.54 56.36
CA CYS A 259 34.89 8.83 57.51
C CYS A 259 35.95 7.98 58.22
N SER A 260 36.77 7.23 57.48
CA SER A 260 37.86 6.44 58.08
C SER A 260 38.91 7.31 58.75
N ALA A 261 39.27 8.45 58.15
CA ALA A 261 40.16 9.43 58.76
C ALA A 261 39.58 10.04 60.05
N LEU A 262 38.27 10.36 60.08
CA LEU A 262 37.60 10.85 61.27
C LEU A 262 37.55 9.79 62.38
N LEU A 263 37.28 8.53 62.06
CA LEU A 263 37.33 7.43 63.01
C LEU A 263 38.72 7.26 63.63
N LEU A 264 39.77 7.33 62.81
CA LEU A 264 41.15 7.31 63.28
C LEU A 264 41.46 8.51 64.17
N LYS A 265 40.97 9.70 63.82
CA LYS A 265 41.13 10.91 64.64
C LYS A 265 40.45 10.76 66.00
N ILE A 266 39.22 10.23 66.05
CA ILE A 266 38.51 9.95 67.30
C ILE A 266 39.31 8.98 68.17
N ARG A 267 39.78 7.86 67.61
CA ARG A 267 40.61 6.89 68.34
C ARG A 267 41.92 7.48 68.85
N PHE A 268 42.54 8.36 68.08
CA PHE A 268 43.76 9.05 68.51
C PHE A 268 43.50 9.97 69.70
N GLU A 269 42.43 10.77 69.67
CA GLU A 269 42.06 11.61 70.81
C GLU A 269 41.67 10.78 72.05
N GLU A 270 40.99 9.64 71.86
CA GLU A 270 40.73 8.69 72.95
C GLU A 270 42.03 8.18 73.60
N LEU A 271 42.98 7.71 72.80
CA LEU A 271 44.29 7.26 73.29
C LEU A 271 45.07 8.39 73.95
N LYS A 272 44.97 9.61 73.41
CA LYS A 272 45.61 10.79 73.99
C LYS A 272 45.05 11.08 75.39
N ILE A 273 43.72 11.11 75.54
CA ILE A 273 43.06 11.29 76.85
C ILE A 273 43.50 10.18 77.82
N LEU A 274 43.54 8.92 77.38
CA LEU A 274 44.01 7.81 78.22
C LEU A 274 45.47 7.99 78.65
N SER A 275 46.35 8.41 77.75
CA SER A 275 47.77 8.64 78.05
C SER A 275 47.99 9.81 79.00
N GLU A 276 47.19 10.88 78.87
CA GLU A 276 47.22 12.04 79.75
C GLU A 276 46.65 11.71 81.14
N THR A 277 45.60 10.88 81.21
CA THR A 277 44.96 10.48 82.47
C THR A 277 45.79 9.44 83.24
N TYR A 278 46.40 8.49 82.54
CA TYR A 278 47.19 7.40 83.13
C TYR A 278 48.68 7.61 82.89
N THR A 279 49.25 8.61 83.54
CA THR A 279 50.71 8.84 83.53
C THR A 279 51.45 7.64 84.15
N PRO A 280 52.70 7.37 83.75
CA PRO A 280 53.46 6.20 84.23
C PRO A 280 53.60 6.18 85.76
N GLU A 281 53.63 7.35 86.39
CA GLU A 281 53.65 7.51 87.84
C GLU A 281 52.33 7.01 88.47
N ILE A 282 51.18 7.47 87.97
CA ILE A 282 49.86 7.02 88.45
C ILE A 282 49.69 5.51 88.22
N VAL A 283 50.13 5.01 87.06
CA VAL A 283 50.08 3.57 86.75
C VAL A 283 50.99 2.78 87.70
N ASN A 284 52.18 3.28 88.02
CA ASN A 284 53.08 2.62 88.96
C ASN A 284 52.51 2.62 90.39
N VAL A 285 51.90 3.72 90.82
CA VAL A 285 51.17 3.79 92.10
C VAL A 285 50.01 2.80 92.12
N HIS A 286 49.18 2.75 91.07
CA HIS A 286 48.11 1.76 90.94
C HIS A 286 48.64 0.32 90.95
N ARG A 287 49.83 0.08 90.39
CA ARG A 287 50.50 -1.23 90.43
C ARG A 287 50.95 -1.58 91.85
N MET A 288 51.58 -0.65 92.56
CA MET A 288 51.97 -0.85 93.96
C MET A 288 50.76 -1.10 94.87
N ILE A 289 49.67 -0.35 94.69
CA ILE A 289 48.42 -0.57 95.43
C ILE A 289 47.87 -1.96 95.13
N ARG A 290 47.82 -2.37 93.86
CA ARG A 290 47.36 -3.70 93.44
C ARG A 290 48.21 -4.81 94.04
N ASP A 291 49.53 -4.69 94.01
CA ASP A 291 50.44 -5.73 94.48
C ASP A 291 50.37 -5.87 96.01
N LYS A 292 50.22 -4.76 96.74
CA LYS A 292 49.94 -4.78 98.18
C LYS A 292 48.61 -5.48 98.50
N LEU A 293 47.51 -5.05 97.86
CA LEU A 293 46.20 -5.66 98.07
C LEU A 293 46.18 -7.15 97.72
N LYS A 294 46.93 -7.56 96.69
CA LYS A 294 47.10 -8.99 96.37
C LYS A 294 47.88 -9.75 97.43
N GLY A 295 48.94 -9.14 97.96
CA GLY A 295 49.69 -9.70 99.09
C GLY A 295 48.79 -9.90 100.31
N ASP A 296 48.02 -8.87 100.66
CA ASP A 296 47.08 -8.90 101.78
C ASP A 296 45.99 -9.97 101.57
N LEU A 297 45.43 -10.07 100.35
CA LEU A 297 44.48 -11.13 100.00
C LEU A 297 45.09 -12.53 100.09
N SER A 298 46.30 -12.74 99.58
CA SER A 298 46.97 -14.05 99.68
C SER A 298 47.32 -14.42 101.12
N GLN A 299 47.62 -13.43 101.96
CA GLN A 299 47.83 -13.62 103.39
C GLN A 299 46.51 -14.00 104.07
N GLU A 300 45.42 -13.28 103.82
CA GLU A 300 44.09 -13.65 104.31
C GLU A 300 43.64 -15.03 103.82
N GLU A 301 43.91 -15.39 102.56
CA GLU A 301 43.60 -16.72 102.01
C GLU A 301 44.43 -17.83 102.69
N GLN A 302 45.69 -17.57 103.04
CA GLN A 302 46.51 -18.48 103.83
C GLN A 302 46.06 -18.57 105.29
N ASP A 303 45.63 -17.47 105.88
CA ASP A 303 45.09 -17.41 107.24
C ASP A 303 43.72 -18.11 107.32
N LEU A 304 42.90 -18.02 106.27
CA LEU A 304 41.66 -18.79 106.11
C LEU A 304 41.92 -20.27 105.83
N ALA A 305 42.96 -20.61 105.08
CA ALA A 305 43.35 -21.99 104.82
C ALA A 305 43.96 -22.68 106.05
N THR A 306 44.67 -21.94 106.90
CA THR A 306 45.18 -22.43 108.19
C THR A 306 44.07 -22.52 109.24
N SER A 307 43.06 -21.65 109.19
CA SER A 307 41.86 -21.73 110.04
C SER A 307 40.84 -22.81 109.62
N ARG A 308 41.04 -23.48 108.47
CA ARG A 308 40.21 -24.61 107.97
C ARG A 308 40.83 -25.99 108.22
N LYS A 309 41.97 -26.08 108.90
CA LYS A 309 42.54 -27.32 109.46
C LYS A 309 42.18 -27.44 110.94
#